data_AF-A0A1M5HEK5-F1
#
_entry.id   AF-A0A1M5HEK5-F1
#
_cell.length_a   1.000
_cell.length_b   1.000
_cell.length_c   1.000
_cell.angle_alpha   90.00
_cell.angle_beta   90.00
_cell.angle_gamma   90.00
#
_symmetry.space_group_name_H-M   'P 1'
#
loop_
_entity.id
_entity.type
_entity.pdbx_description
1 polymer ?
#
loop_
_entity_poly.entity_id
_entity_poly.type
_entity_poly.pdbx_seq_one_letter_code
_entity_poly.pdbx_strand_id
1 'polypeptide(L)'
;MSVQEELTTKPPKSKWLIPFPIVLVIAFSILSVLFFIPIPPFIQNKLGSAILNTGHIIFFCMFAIGFYRFTKGKNRTRIPRFLFIVFLLSVLVELLQSSVGRAFQWDDILRNILGTILGISVLLHFQRPHKPHWALRVSLMIGISVAVVIERIPLFEKLMAM
;
A
#
# COMPACT_ATOMS: atom_id res chain seq x y z
N MET A 1 2.65 -13.06 61.14
CA MET A 1 3.27 -13.78 60.01
C MET A 1 2.27 -13.74 58.87
N SER A 2 2.69 -13.17 57.74
CA SER A 2 1.88 -12.66 56.63
C SER A 2 1.27 -13.75 55.78
N VAL A 3 -0.05 -13.72 55.65
CA VAL A 3 -0.82 -14.55 54.72
C VAL A 3 -1.01 -13.75 53.44
N GLN A 4 -0.59 -14.34 52.32
CA GLN A 4 -0.99 -14.03 50.94
C GLN A 4 -0.53 -12.67 50.39
N GLU A 5 0.74 -12.65 49.97
CA GLU A 5 1.09 -12.65 48.54
C GLU A 5 0.01 -12.11 47.58
N GLU A 6 -0.29 -10.82 47.68
CA GLU A 6 -0.96 -10.11 46.59
C GLU A 6 0.09 -9.85 45.50
N LEU A 7 0.39 -10.89 44.73
CA LEU A 7 1.05 -10.80 43.44
C LEU A 7 0.10 -10.03 42.50
N THR A 8 0.01 -8.71 42.68
CA THR A 8 -0.56 -7.80 41.71
C THR A 8 0.38 -7.76 40.51
N THR A 9 0.36 -8.81 39.69
CA THR A 9 0.89 -8.75 38.33
C THR A 9 -0.09 -7.92 37.51
N LYS A 10 -0.15 -6.60 37.78
CA LYS A 10 -0.63 -5.68 36.75
C LYS A 10 0.32 -5.87 35.59
N PRO A 11 -0.15 -6.35 34.43
CA PRO A 11 0.72 -6.41 33.26
C PRO A 11 1.26 -5.00 33.04
N PRO A 12 2.56 -4.82 32.78
CA PRO A 12 3.07 -3.49 32.49
C PRO A 12 2.21 -2.96 31.34
N LYS A 13 1.54 -1.82 31.59
CA LYS A 13 1.00 -1.01 30.51
C LYS A 13 2.23 -0.57 29.74
N SER A 14 2.66 -1.40 28.78
CA SER A 14 3.60 -1.04 27.73
C SER A 14 2.93 0.08 26.95
N LYS A 15 3.04 1.29 27.50
CA LYS A 15 2.88 2.52 26.77
C LYS A 15 4.06 2.49 25.82
N TRP A 16 3.84 1.97 24.61
CA TRP A 16 4.75 2.19 23.52
C TRP A 16 5.12 3.68 23.54
N LEU A 17 6.41 3.98 23.76
CA LEU A 17 6.91 5.35 23.86
C LEU A 17 6.60 6.16 22.59
N ILE A 18 6.36 5.46 21.48
CA ILE A 18 6.06 6.02 20.17
C ILE A 18 4.63 5.61 19.75
N PRO A 19 3.75 6.57 19.41
CA PRO A 19 2.43 6.29 18.85
C PRO A 19 2.50 5.39 17.61
N PHE A 20 1.61 4.39 17.50
CA PHE A 20 1.55 3.47 16.37
C PHE A 20 1.52 4.14 14.98
N PRO A 21 0.80 5.27 14.76
CA PRO A 21 0.86 5.98 13.48
C PRO A 21 2.27 6.49 13.12
N ILE A 22 3.07 6.88 14.11
CA ILE A 22 4.45 7.33 13.89
C ILE A 22 5.33 6.16 13.48
N VAL A 23 5.16 4.99 14.10
CA VAL A 23 5.85 3.76 13.69
C VAL A 23 5.54 3.42 12.23
N LEU A 24 4.27 3.52 11.82
CA LEU A 24 3.89 3.32 10.42
C LEU A 24 4.55 4.34 9.49
N VAL A 25 4.56 5.62 9.84
CA VAL A 25 5.24 6.66 9.03
C VAL A 25 6.72 6.31 8.88
N ILE A 26 7.42 6.00 9.97
CA ILE A 26 8.85 5.62 9.92
C ILE A 26 9.06 4.39 9.04
N ALA A 27 8.27 3.34 9.22
CA ALA A 27 8.39 2.11 8.45
C ALA A 27 8.18 2.34 6.94
N PHE A 28 7.14 3.08 6.56
CA PHE A 28 6.86 3.38 5.16
C PHE A 28 7.86 4.36 4.55
N SER A 29 8.41 5.29 5.33
CA SER A 29 9.50 6.17 4.89
C SER A 29 10.80 5.40 4.65
N ILE A 30 11.11 4.39 5.46
CA ILE A 30 12.28 3.52 5.23
C ILE A 30 12.05 2.67 3.97
N LEU A 31 10.87 2.05 3.85
CA LEU A 31 10.54 1.23 2.68
C LEU A 31 10.47 2.06 1.39
N SER A 32 10.09 3.34 1.44
CA SER A 32 10.02 4.19 0.26
C SER A 32 11.39 4.48 -0.36
N VAL A 33 12.48 4.32 0.40
CA VAL A 33 13.85 4.43 -0.13
C VAL A 33 14.08 3.46 -1.30
N LEU A 34 13.43 2.30 -1.29
CA LEU A 34 13.55 1.28 -2.35
C LEU A 34 13.13 1.79 -3.74
N PHE A 35 12.24 2.78 -3.81
CA PHE A 35 11.83 3.38 -5.09
C PHE A 35 12.97 4.18 -5.75
N PHE A 36 13.89 4.71 -4.96
CA PHE A 36 14.97 5.58 -5.44
C PHE A 36 16.25 4.83 -5.79
N ILE A 37 16.33 3.53 -5.48
CA ILE A 37 17.48 2.72 -5.84
C ILE A 37 17.49 2.51 -7.37
N PRO A 38 18.57 2.86 -8.08
CA PRO A 38 18.71 2.58 -9.50
C PRO A 38 18.69 1.06 -9.74
N ILE A 39 18.07 0.63 -10.85
CA ILE A 39 17.94 -0.80 -11.17
C ILE A 39 19.33 -1.36 -11.48
N PRO A 40 19.80 -2.42 -10.78
CA PRO A 40 21.11 -3.01 -11.03
C PRO A 40 21.22 -3.62 -12.45
N PRO A 41 22.40 -3.57 -13.11
CA PRO A 41 22.57 -4.03 -14.50
C PRO A 41 22.08 -5.46 -14.77
N PHE A 42 22.22 -6.36 -13.78
CA PHE A 42 21.80 -7.75 -13.90
C PHE A 42 20.28 -7.96 -13.86
N ILE A 43 19.50 -6.97 -13.40
CA ILE A 43 18.01 -7.00 -13.37
C ILE A 43 17.41 -6.01 -14.39
N GLN A 44 18.23 -5.23 -15.11
CA GLN A 44 17.76 -4.25 -16.10
C GLN A 44 17.08 -4.85 -17.35
N ASN A 45 16.96 -6.18 -17.43
CA ASN A 45 16.20 -6.81 -18.51
C ASN A 45 14.69 -6.51 -18.40
N LYS A 46 13.96 -6.74 -19.50
CA LYS A 46 12.52 -6.42 -19.58
C LYS A 46 11.67 -7.10 -18.51
N LEU A 47 12.09 -8.28 -18.04
CA LEU A 47 11.38 -9.05 -17.01
C LEU A 47 11.66 -8.48 -15.62
N GLY A 48 12.93 -8.27 -15.27
CA GLY A 48 13.34 -7.75 -13.98
C GLY A 48 12.69 -6.41 -13.67
N SER A 49 12.67 -5.49 -14.64
CA SER A 49 11.93 -4.24 -14.52
C SER A 49 10.42 -4.46 -14.30
N ALA A 50 9.80 -5.41 -15.01
CA ALA A 50 8.38 -5.70 -14.83
C ALA A 50 8.05 -6.30 -13.45
N ILE A 51 8.94 -7.13 -12.90
CA ILE A 51 8.83 -7.68 -11.54
C ILE A 51 8.95 -6.55 -10.51
N LEU A 52 9.98 -5.71 -10.62
CA LEU A 52 10.18 -4.58 -9.70
C LEU A 52 9.00 -3.60 -9.71
N ASN A 53 8.40 -3.36 -10.88
CA ASN A 53 7.22 -2.48 -11.00
C ASN A 53 5.98 -3.03 -10.28
N THR A 54 5.92 -4.34 -10.01
CA THR A 54 4.84 -4.92 -9.18
C THR A 54 4.94 -4.46 -7.72
N GLY A 55 6.15 -4.07 -7.28
CA GLY A 55 6.37 -3.47 -5.97
C GLY A 55 5.53 -2.22 -5.71
N HIS A 56 5.24 -1.42 -6.74
CA HIS A 56 4.37 -0.24 -6.64
C HIS A 56 2.95 -0.62 -6.15
N ILE A 57 2.34 -1.63 -6.78
CA ILE A 57 1.00 -2.09 -6.42
C ILE A 57 0.98 -2.63 -4.99
N ILE A 58 1.96 -3.46 -4.62
CA ILE A 58 2.06 -4.06 -3.29
C ILE A 58 2.27 -2.99 -2.22
N PHE A 59 3.23 -2.08 -2.44
CA PHE A 59 3.55 -1.01 -1.50
C PHE A 59 2.34 -0.11 -1.25
N PHE A 60 1.67 0.36 -2.31
CA PHE A 60 0.53 1.26 -2.16
C PHE A 60 -0.74 0.56 -1.65
N CYS A 61 -0.88 -0.75 -1.88
CA CYS A 61 -1.91 -1.56 -1.21
C CYS A 61 -1.70 -1.59 0.30
N MET A 62 -0.48 -1.91 0.75
CA MET A 62 -0.13 -1.92 2.17
C MET A 62 -0.21 -0.52 2.79
N PHE A 63 0.20 0.52 2.03
CA PHE A 63 0.09 1.92 2.44
C PHE A 63 -1.37 2.30 2.68
N ALA A 64 -2.28 1.95 1.76
CA ALA A 64 -3.71 2.18 1.94
C ALA A 64 -4.25 1.43 3.16
N ILE A 65 -3.89 0.15 3.34
CA ILE A 65 -4.29 -0.64 4.51
C ILE A 65 -3.83 0.04 5.82
N GLY A 66 -2.58 0.52 5.86
CA GLY A 66 -1.98 1.17 7.01
C GLY A 66 -2.59 2.55 7.32
N PHE A 67 -2.70 3.42 6.31
CA PHE A 67 -2.98 4.84 6.50
C PHE A 67 -4.42 5.25 6.25
N TYR A 68 -5.15 4.56 5.35
CA TYR A 68 -6.51 4.97 5.01
C TYR A 68 -7.38 5.07 6.25
N ARG A 69 -7.25 4.12 7.21
CA ARG A 69 -7.98 4.09 8.48
C ARG A 69 -7.92 5.38 9.30
N PHE A 70 -6.84 6.16 9.21
CA PHE A 70 -6.65 7.41 9.95
C PHE A 70 -7.32 8.63 9.30
N THR A 71 -7.82 8.50 8.08
CA THR A 71 -8.58 9.58 7.43
C THR A 71 -10.00 9.67 8.00
N LYS A 72 -10.51 10.90 8.13
CA LYS A 72 -11.84 11.19 8.71
C LYS A 72 -12.86 11.52 7.63
N GLY A 73 -14.13 11.30 7.92
CA GLY A 73 -15.27 11.68 7.05
C GLY A 73 -15.97 10.52 6.36
N LYS A 74 -16.95 10.86 5.51
CA LYS A 74 -17.78 9.89 4.76
C LYS A 74 -16.99 9.31 3.58
N ASN A 75 -17.18 8.02 3.26
CA ASN A 75 -16.44 7.35 2.16
C ASN A 75 -16.53 8.11 0.82
N ARG A 76 -17.69 8.71 0.49
CA ARG A 76 -17.89 9.49 -0.74
C ARG A 76 -16.92 10.67 -0.91
N THR A 77 -16.46 11.27 0.19
CA THR A 77 -15.48 12.38 0.15
C THR A 77 -14.09 11.94 0.58
N ARG A 78 -14.02 10.94 1.46
CA ARG A 78 -12.78 10.39 2.02
C ARG A 78 -11.95 9.62 1.00
N ILE A 79 -12.59 8.75 0.20
CA ILE A 79 -11.90 7.96 -0.85
C ILE A 79 -11.28 8.87 -1.91
N PRO A 80 -12.02 9.75 -2.60
CA PRO A 80 -11.42 10.58 -3.66
C PRO A 80 -10.34 11.51 -3.12
N ARG A 81 -10.50 12.05 -1.90
CA ARG A 81 -9.45 12.85 -1.25
C ARG A 81 -8.18 12.03 -1.00
N PHE A 82 -8.31 10.80 -0.51
CA PHE A 82 -7.16 9.94 -0.27
C PHE A 82 -6.47 9.55 -1.58
N LEU A 83 -7.23 9.22 -2.61
CA LEU A 83 -6.69 8.93 -3.96
C LEU A 83 -5.99 10.15 -4.55
N PHE A 84 -6.53 11.35 -4.36
CA PHE A 84 -5.89 12.59 -4.81
C PHE A 84 -4.55 12.84 -4.08
N ILE A 85 -4.49 12.59 -2.77
CA ILE A 85 -3.23 12.66 -2.01
C ILE A 85 -2.22 11.63 -2.55
N VAL A 86 -2.65 10.39 -2.78
CA VAL A 86 -1.79 9.36 -3.37
C VAL A 86 -1.33 9.73 -4.78
N PHE A 87 -2.19 10.35 -5.59
CA PHE A 87 -1.82 10.83 -6.91
C PHE A 87 -0.71 11.88 -6.82
N LEU A 88 -0.88 12.90 -5.97
CA LEU A 88 0.15 13.93 -5.74
C LEU A 88 1.44 13.33 -5.20
N LEU A 89 1.36 12.38 -4.27
CA LEU A 89 2.51 11.66 -3.75
C LEU A 89 3.22 10.85 -4.85
N SER A 90 2.46 10.22 -5.74
CA SER A 90 3.01 9.44 -6.86
C SER A 90 3.74 10.33 -7.85
N VAL A 91 3.17 11.48 -8.21
CA VAL A 91 3.86 12.48 -9.04
C VAL A 91 5.14 12.95 -8.37
N LEU A 92 5.11 13.23 -7.07
CA LEU A 92 6.31 13.64 -6.32
C LEU A 92 7.39 12.54 -6.31
N VAL A 93 6.99 11.28 -6.08
CA VAL A 93 7.92 10.13 -6.10
C VAL A 93 8.57 9.98 -7.47
N GLU A 94 7.80 10.04 -8.56
CA GLU A 94 8.32 9.95 -9.92
C GLU A 94 9.27 11.10 -10.27
N LEU A 95 8.94 12.34 -9.86
CA LEU A 95 9.83 13.49 -10.03
C LEU A 95 11.15 13.29 -9.29
N LEU A 96 11.10 12.83 -8.04
CA LEU A 96 12.30 12.54 -7.26
C LEU A 96 13.09 11.36 -7.85
N GLN A 97 12.43 10.32 -8.36
CA GLN A 97 13.08 9.21 -9.06
C GLN A 97 13.81 9.68 -10.32
N SER A 98 13.26 10.66 -11.04
CA SER A 98 13.94 11.25 -12.20
C SER A 98 15.25 11.95 -11.86
N SER A 99 15.35 12.52 -10.66
CA SER A 99 16.58 13.17 -10.18
C SER A 99 17.72 12.18 -9.87
N VAL A 100 17.40 10.89 -9.66
CA VAL A 100 18.38 9.82 -9.38
C VAL A 100 18.62 8.90 -10.59
N GLY A 101 18.26 9.37 -11.80
CA GLY A 101 18.56 8.68 -13.05
C GLY A 101 17.54 7.62 -13.48
N ARG A 102 16.33 7.61 -12.92
CA ARG A 102 15.22 6.78 -13.41
C ARG A 102 14.36 7.57 -14.40
N ALA A 103 13.73 6.90 -15.36
CA ALA A 103 12.78 7.56 -16.26
C ALA A 103 11.46 7.84 -15.53
N PHE A 104 10.83 8.98 -15.80
CA PHE A 104 9.48 9.28 -15.32
C PHE A 104 8.47 8.38 -16.05
N GLN A 105 7.63 7.64 -15.33
CA GLN A 105 6.68 6.69 -15.89
C GLN A 105 5.26 6.92 -15.36
N TRP A 106 4.33 7.30 -16.25
CA TRP A 106 2.91 7.41 -15.91
C TRP A 106 2.31 6.08 -15.42
N ASP A 107 2.82 4.96 -15.92
CA ASP A 107 2.38 3.62 -15.51
C ASP A 107 2.64 3.36 -14.01
N ASP A 108 3.70 3.95 -13.44
CA ASP A 108 4.00 3.80 -12.02
C ASP A 108 3.01 4.56 -11.14
N ILE A 109 2.56 5.74 -11.58
CA ILE A 109 1.46 6.47 -10.95
C ILE A 109 0.16 5.65 -11.02
N LEU A 110 -0.15 5.06 -12.17
CA LEU A 110 -1.32 4.19 -12.32
C LEU A 110 -1.25 2.99 -11.36
N ARG A 111 -0.10 2.30 -11.29
CA ARG A 111 0.15 1.17 -10.37
C ARG A 111 -0.03 1.55 -8.91
N ASN A 112 0.44 2.73 -8.50
CA ASN A 112 0.27 3.25 -7.14
C ASN A 112 -1.23 3.45 -6.82
N ILE A 113 -1.99 3.99 -7.76
CA ILE A 113 -3.44 4.19 -7.61
C ILE A 113 -4.18 2.86 -7.57
N LEU A 114 -3.86 1.91 -8.46
CA LEU A 114 -4.45 0.56 -8.46
C LEU A 114 -4.19 -0.16 -7.14
N GLY A 115 -2.94 -0.15 -6.66
CA GLY A 115 -2.57 -0.70 -5.36
C GLY A 115 -3.37 -0.05 -4.23
N THR A 116 -3.50 1.28 -4.24
CA THR A 116 -4.27 2.01 -3.23
C THR A 116 -5.75 1.61 -3.23
N ILE A 117 -6.39 1.55 -4.39
CA ILE A 117 -7.80 1.15 -4.51
C ILE A 117 -7.98 -0.30 -4.03
N LEU A 118 -7.05 -1.20 -4.37
CA LEU A 118 -7.05 -2.58 -3.88
C LEU A 118 -7.00 -2.62 -2.35
N GLY A 119 -6.07 -1.89 -1.72
CA GLY A 119 -5.95 -1.85 -0.27
C GLY A 119 -7.18 -1.26 0.44
N ILE A 120 -7.78 -0.19 -0.11
CA ILE A 120 -9.06 0.35 0.38
C ILE A 120 -10.18 -0.69 0.25
N SER A 121 -10.24 -1.40 -0.88
CA SER A 121 -11.27 -2.40 -1.14
C SER A 121 -11.20 -3.56 -0.13
N VAL A 122 -9.99 -4.05 0.16
CA VAL A 122 -9.72 -5.05 1.20
C VAL A 122 -10.21 -4.54 2.57
N LEU A 123 -9.80 -3.33 2.98
CA LEU A 123 -10.24 -2.75 4.26
C LEU A 123 -11.77 -2.65 4.35
N LEU A 124 -12.42 -2.13 3.32
CA LEU A 124 -13.88 -1.94 3.32
C LEU A 124 -14.62 -3.26 3.37
N HIS A 125 -14.09 -4.31 2.74
CA HIS A 125 -14.66 -5.65 2.75
C HIS A 125 -14.63 -6.26 4.17
N PHE A 126 -13.47 -6.23 4.83
CA PHE A 126 -13.28 -6.92 6.12
C PHE A 126 -13.71 -6.12 7.36
N GLN A 127 -13.80 -4.77 7.30
CA GLN A 127 -14.12 -3.95 8.49
C GLN A 127 -15.62 -3.69 8.72
N ARG A 128 -16.50 -4.02 7.76
CA ARG A 128 -17.92 -3.62 7.81
C ARG A 128 -18.83 -4.86 7.74
N PRO A 129 -19.31 -5.40 8.87
CA PRO A 129 -20.17 -6.60 8.91
C PRO A 129 -21.57 -6.40 8.30
N HIS A 130 -21.90 -5.18 7.83
CA HIS A 130 -23.23 -4.87 7.32
C HIS A 130 -23.48 -5.43 5.90
N LYS A 131 -24.61 -6.12 5.74
CA LYS A 131 -25.10 -6.77 4.50
C LYS A 131 -25.49 -5.86 3.30
N PRO A 132 -26.01 -4.62 3.45
CA PRO A 132 -26.70 -3.93 2.33
C PRO A 132 -25.78 -3.50 1.18
N HIS A 133 -24.47 -3.54 1.35
CA HIS A 133 -23.51 -3.19 0.30
C HIS A 133 -22.42 -4.25 0.10
N TRP A 134 -22.64 -5.49 0.57
CA TRP A 134 -21.64 -6.56 0.43
C TRP A 134 -21.33 -6.87 -1.03
N ALA A 135 -22.37 -6.99 -1.88
CA ALA A 135 -22.21 -7.23 -3.31
C ALA A 135 -21.33 -6.16 -3.97
N LEU A 136 -21.62 -4.87 -3.73
CA LEU A 136 -20.83 -3.77 -4.27
C LEU A 136 -19.35 -3.83 -3.83
N ARG A 137 -19.07 -4.18 -2.57
CA ARG A 137 -17.69 -4.32 -2.08
C ARG A 137 -16.96 -5.50 -2.73
N VAL A 138 -17.64 -6.62 -2.89
CA VAL A 138 -17.08 -7.80 -3.57
C VAL A 138 -16.85 -7.50 -5.05
N SER A 139 -17.82 -6.89 -5.74
CA SER A 139 -17.66 -6.47 -7.13
C SER A 139 -16.50 -5.48 -7.30
N LEU A 140 -16.34 -4.52 -6.38
CA LEU A 140 -15.18 -3.62 -6.38
C LEU A 140 -13.87 -4.38 -6.20
N MET A 141 -13.81 -5.31 -5.24
CA MET A 141 -12.61 -6.12 -4.96
C MET A 141 -12.24 -7.02 -6.13
N ILE A 142 -13.22 -7.65 -6.77
CA ILE A 142 -13.01 -8.47 -7.98
C ILE A 142 -12.58 -7.55 -9.12
N GLY A 143 -13.32 -6.46 -9.37
CA GLY A 143 -13.03 -5.53 -10.47
C GLY A 143 -11.63 -4.94 -10.38
N ILE A 144 -11.19 -4.51 -9.19
CA ILE A 144 -9.84 -3.98 -9.02
C ILE A 144 -8.77 -5.07 -9.11
N SER A 145 -9.05 -6.29 -8.63
CA SER A 145 -8.14 -7.44 -8.80
C SER A 145 -7.97 -7.78 -10.29
N VAL A 146 -9.05 -7.76 -11.06
CA VAL A 146 -9.02 -7.96 -12.52
C VAL A 146 -8.23 -6.84 -13.19
N ALA A 147 -8.47 -5.57 -12.83
CA ALA A 147 -7.72 -4.45 -13.38
C ALA A 147 -6.21 -4.57 -13.10
N VAL A 148 -5.82 -5.02 -11.90
CA VAL A 148 -4.43 -5.34 -11.56
C VAL A 148 -3.90 -6.48 -12.43
N VAL A 149 -4.63 -7.57 -12.60
CA VAL A 149 -4.20 -8.68 -13.46
C VAL A 149 -4.00 -8.23 -14.91
N ILE A 150 -4.93 -7.45 -15.45
CA ILE A 150 -4.84 -6.90 -16.81
C ILE A 150 -3.60 -6.02 -16.97
N GLU A 151 -3.36 -5.11 -16.01
CA GLU A 151 -2.18 -4.25 -16.04
C GLU A 151 -0.87 -5.04 -15.89
N ARG A 152 -0.93 -6.26 -15.32
CA ARG A 152 0.19 -7.20 -15.21
C ARG A 152 0.30 -8.20 -16.38
N ILE A 153 -0.59 -8.22 -17.37
CA ILE A 153 -0.47 -9.12 -18.55
C ILE A 153 0.92 -9.05 -19.21
N PRO A 154 1.52 -7.87 -19.46
CA PRO A 154 2.85 -7.79 -20.08
C PRO A 154 3.97 -8.43 -19.24
N LEU A 155 3.77 -8.59 -17.93
CA LEU A 155 4.69 -9.35 -17.07
C LEU A 155 4.55 -10.85 -17.31
N PHE A 156 3.31 -11.36 -17.39
CA PHE A 156 3.05 -12.77 -17.67
C PHE A 156 3.58 -13.21 -19.03
N GLU A 157 3.39 -12.38 -20.07
CA GLU A 157 3.94 -12.64 -21.41
C GLU A 157 5.46 -12.79 -21.38
N LYS A 158 6.16 -11.93 -20.64
CA LYS A 158 7.62 -11.98 -20.48
C LYS A 158 8.09 -13.20 -19.68
N LEU A 159 7.30 -13.67 -18.72
CA LEU A 159 7.59 -14.89 -17.96
C LEU A 159 7.46 -16.14 -18.84
N MET A 160 6.46 -16.17 -19.71
CA MET A 160 6.20 -17.30 -20.61
C MET A 160 7.16 -17.35 -21.82
N ALA A 161 7.82 -16.25 -22.13
CA ALA A 161 8.80 -16.14 -23.20
C ALA A 161 10.25 -16.46 -22.78
N MET A 162 10.46 -16.84 -21.50
CA MET A 162 11.73 -17.39 -21.00
C MET A 162 11.85 -18.88 -21.32
#